data_AF-A0ABD2MBL5-F1
#
_entry.id   AF-A0ABD2MBL5-F1
#
_cell.length_a   1.000
_cell.length_b   1.000
_cell.length_c   1.000
_cell.angle_alpha   90.00
_cell.angle_beta   90.00
_cell.angle_gamma   90.00
#
_symmetry.space_group_name_H-M   'P 1'
#
loop_
_entity.id
_entity.type
_entity.pdbx_description
1 polymer ?
#
loop_
_entity_poly.entity_id
_entity_poly.type
_entity_poly.pdbx_seq_one_letter_code
_entity_poly.pdbx_strand_id
1 'polypeptide(L)'
;MLFASIKFVLLPHLAPLLLLLLRLLLLRSFLLSQPFPLYFTRAFFYPHSSHIDGLHNRHNVAIVLATGDRRLAFSSSELDIVCGTFNSLQRWKSLTSAKLEPLHIGYAHAPCRLAIYRIVCHPFPFKSPSTRIGLKIDQSDPIKIKVTFADQTPRQIVVCPGRVFLFEQWHLLLTSLELHRLHRVDLVLVHVLSIHPSVFSLLRLYEKEGFVWIRPSLQLPSAVESDNLPTFDANSETLWNNQLINFHDCLYTFKESSAFIAFPDWDDLLLTPSPSAFLSSTFSSTSFPSSVPSSTSSSPSTFSSTSSIPSTSSSSTLSSSSPSTSSSSSPSTSSSASALSAALLRFVSVHPFSAALLPKRFPGHFPTITQFVDNGWEMFDLLEKGVRFSVWPSDAQFISKVLLRPKFVSGVDLHGPAGSMALAHQIDELPAENAFFVHARDYQKNPRLNQRLPFASLLVSNLASFLHRHNASLLNLPKSERFVPTLNECLRNIEAKVRRNRRSKCFNYAQCRKELLENVEENGAKAWECVGTDNRWSAVQRTRHFRFYVMENEAMAQFSGIRCLP
;
A
#
# COMPACT_ATOMS: atom_id res chain seq x y z
N MET A 1 41.93 -24.71 61.17
CA MET A 1 42.82 -23.77 60.42
C MET A 1 42.72 -23.86 58.89
N LEU A 2 41.91 -24.76 58.28
CA LEU A 2 41.78 -24.83 56.80
C LEU A 2 40.77 -23.84 56.16
N PHE A 3 39.92 -23.19 56.95
CA PHE A 3 38.89 -22.26 56.42
C PHE A 3 39.35 -20.79 56.34
N ALA A 4 40.54 -20.44 56.85
CA ALA A 4 41.04 -19.07 56.86
C ALA A 4 41.81 -18.68 55.57
N SER A 5 42.37 -19.65 54.84
CA SER A 5 43.25 -19.36 53.69
C SER A 5 42.56 -19.38 52.32
N ILE A 6 41.30 -19.81 52.23
CA ILE A 6 40.54 -19.80 50.96
C ILE A 6 39.96 -18.40 50.66
N LYS A 7 39.86 -17.52 51.67
CA LYS A 7 39.25 -16.18 51.52
C LYS A 7 40.05 -15.18 50.69
N PHE A 8 41.34 -15.39 50.45
CA PHE A 8 42.18 -14.40 49.76
C PHE A 8 42.49 -14.71 48.28
N VAL A 9 42.28 -15.94 47.81
CA VAL A 9 42.65 -16.34 46.44
C VAL A 9 41.52 -16.14 45.43
N LEU A 10 40.25 -16.23 45.86
CA LEU A 10 39.08 -16.10 44.96
C LEU A 10 38.54 -14.68 44.81
N LEU A 11 38.80 -13.79 45.77
CA LEU A 11 38.29 -12.40 45.76
C LEU A 11 38.76 -11.57 44.55
N PRO A 12 40.03 -11.65 44.09
CA PRO A 12 40.51 -10.87 42.95
C PRO A 12 39.83 -11.25 41.62
N HIS A 13 39.36 -12.50 41.51
CA HIS A 13 38.71 -13.00 40.30
C HIS A 13 37.19 -12.76 40.27
N LEU A 14 36.55 -12.60 41.44
CA LEU A 14 35.12 -12.31 41.54
C LEU A 14 34.77 -10.84 41.26
N ALA A 15 35.66 -9.89 41.60
CA ALA A 15 35.44 -8.48 41.36
C ALA A 15 35.20 -8.11 39.86
N PRO A 16 36.01 -8.55 38.89
CA PRO A 16 35.75 -8.26 37.48
C PRO A 16 34.50 -8.95 36.94
N LEU A 17 34.16 -10.16 37.43
CA LEU A 17 32.93 -10.86 37.07
C LEU A 17 31.70 -10.10 37.58
N LEU A 18 31.72 -9.63 38.84
CA LEU A 18 30.64 -8.84 39.43
C LEU A 18 30.49 -7.48 38.73
N LEU A 19 31.61 -6.83 38.37
CA LEU A 19 31.59 -5.58 37.63
C LEU A 19 31.03 -5.77 36.20
N LEU A 20 31.36 -6.89 35.54
CA LEU A 20 30.79 -7.26 34.25
C LEU A 20 29.29 -7.53 34.37
N LEU A 21 28.85 -8.28 35.39
CA LEU A 21 27.44 -8.56 35.66
C LEU A 21 26.66 -7.28 35.96
N LEU A 22 27.21 -6.38 36.78
CA LEU A 22 26.62 -5.07 37.07
C LEU A 22 26.55 -4.21 35.79
N ARG A 23 27.62 -4.18 34.98
CA ARG A 23 27.59 -3.49 33.68
C ARG A 23 26.55 -4.08 32.74
N LEU A 24 26.41 -5.41 32.67
CA LEU A 24 25.39 -6.07 31.85
C LEU A 24 23.97 -5.78 32.36
N LEU A 25 23.77 -5.74 33.68
CA LEU A 25 22.49 -5.38 34.30
C LEU A 25 22.14 -3.90 34.10
N LEU A 26 23.11 -3.00 34.25
CA LEU A 26 22.95 -1.57 33.98
C LEU A 26 22.72 -1.30 32.50
N LEU A 27 23.46 -1.96 31.61
CA LEU A 27 23.26 -1.87 30.16
C LEU A 27 21.90 -2.43 29.76
N ARG A 28 21.47 -3.55 30.34
CA ARG A 28 20.13 -4.10 30.13
C ARG A 28 19.05 -3.13 30.64
N SER A 29 19.22 -2.57 31.84
CA SER A 29 18.31 -1.58 32.41
C SER A 29 18.24 -0.31 31.54
N PHE A 30 19.39 0.17 31.04
CA PHE A 30 19.48 1.33 30.16
C PHE A 30 18.89 1.07 28.76
N LEU A 31 19.12 -0.11 28.18
CA LEU A 31 18.51 -0.50 26.90
C LEU A 31 17.01 -0.75 27.03
N LEU A 32 16.54 -1.16 28.21
CA LEU A 32 15.12 -1.28 28.55
C LEU A 32 14.48 0.07 28.93
N SER A 33 15.27 1.10 29.27
CA SER A 33 14.75 2.40 29.70
C SER A 33 14.50 3.38 28.55
N GLN A 34 14.94 3.06 27.33
CA GLN A 34 14.65 3.89 26.17
C GLN A 34 13.20 3.66 25.71
N PRO A 35 12.37 4.71 25.63
CA PRO A 35 10.98 4.56 25.21
C PRO A 35 10.91 4.04 23.78
N PHE A 36 10.00 3.10 23.52
CA PHE A 36 9.75 2.57 22.19
C PHE A 36 9.08 3.65 21.33
N PRO A 37 9.61 3.92 20.13
CA PRO A 37 8.94 4.82 19.21
C PRO A 37 7.68 4.15 18.63
N LEU A 38 6.58 4.89 18.60
CA LEU A 38 5.35 4.50 17.92
C LEU A 38 4.91 5.65 17.01
N TYR A 39 4.87 5.38 15.71
CA TYR A 39 4.57 6.33 14.65
C TYR A 39 3.15 6.08 14.16
N PHE A 40 2.22 6.99 14.43
CA PHE A 40 0.88 6.96 13.86
C PHE A 40 0.92 7.58 12.47
N THR A 41 0.72 6.73 11.46
CA THR A 41 0.87 7.12 10.06
C THR A 41 -0.45 7.65 9.53
N ARG A 42 -1.48 6.82 9.41
CA ARG A 42 -2.78 7.23 8.84
C ARG A 42 -3.94 6.71 9.65
N ALA A 43 -5.09 7.37 9.53
CA ALA A 43 -6.36 6.84 9.99
C ALA A 43 -7.42 6.89 8.89
N PHE A 44 -8.23 5.83 8.81
CA PHE A 44 -9.29 5.63 7.83
C PHE A 44 -10.62 5.53 8.56
N PHE A 45 -11.62 6.27 8.09
CA PHE A 45 -12.99 6.18 8.57
C PHE A 45 -13.89 5.49 7.55
N TYR A 46 -14.66 4.54 8.03
CA TYR A 46 -15.65 3.78 7.29
C TYR A 46 -17.03 4.07 7.86
N PRO A 47 -17.84 4.92 7.18
CA PRO A 47 -19.22 5.17 7.60
C PRO A 47 -20.03 3.87 7.64
N HIS A 48 -19.75 2.98 6.70
CA HIS A 48 -20.27 1.63 6.63
C HIS A 48 -19.13 0.69 6.26
N SER A 49 -19.02 -0.44 6.96
CA SER A 49 -18.11 -1.51 6.62
C SER A 49 -18.85 -2.84 6.66
N SER A 50 -18.69 -3.60 5.59
CA SER A 50 -19.24 -4.94 5.46
C SER A 50 -18.28 -6.00 6.01
N HIS A 51 -16.95 -5.77 5.99
CA HIS A 51 -15.94 -6.81 6.23
C HIS A 51 -14.63 -6.34 6.90
N ILE A 52 -14.69 -5.51 7.93
CA ILE A 52 -13.52 -5.28 8.81
C ILE A 52 -13.52 -6.35 9.91
N ASP A 53 -12.54 -7.26 9.86
CA ASP A 53 -12.18 -8.21 10.95
C ASP A 53 -13.28 -9.18 11.40
N GLY A 54 -14.07 -9.70 10.45
CA GLY A 54 -15.20 -10.59 10.75
C GLY A 54 -16.37 -9.89 11.45
N LEU A 55 -16.27 -8.57 11.68
CA LEU A 55 -17.35 -7.75 12.20
C LEU A 55 -18.23 -7.34 11.03
N HIS A 56 -19.23 -8.18 10.72
CA HIS A 56 -20.19 -7.89 9.68
C HIS A 56 -21.11 -6.71 10.05
N ASN A 57 -21.44 -5.89 9.05
CA ASN A 57 -22.44 -4.82 9.13
C ASN A 57 -22.19 -3.80 10.24
N ARG A 58 -20.94 -3.34 10.37
CA ARG A 58 -20.60 -2.27 11.31
C ARG A 58 -20.73 -0.91 10.65
N HIS A 59 -21.12 0.06 11.46
CA HIS A 59 -21.17 1.46 11.09
C HIS A 59 -20.10 2.21 11.88
N ASN A 60 -19.52 3.22 11.24
CA ASN A 60 -18.58 4.15 11.84
C ASN A 60 -17.38 3.43 12.47
N VAL A 61 -16.60 2.71 11.66
CA VAL A 61 -15.33 2.10 12.09
C VAL A 61 -14.21 3.07 11.76
N ALA A 62 -13.26 3.26 12.67
CA ALA A 62 -11.99 3.92 12.35
C ALA A 62 -10.83 2.94 12.50
N ILE A 63 -9.94 2.89 11.52
CA ILE A 63 -8.70 2.10 11.56
C ILE A 63 -7.53 3.06 11.56
N VAL A 64 -6.63 2.90 12.53
CA VAL A 64 -5.38 3.67 12.61
C VAL A 64 -4.23 2.75 12.27
N LEU A 65 -3.43 3.12 11.28
CA LEU A 65 -2.16 2.48 10.98
C LEU A 65 -1.05 3.09 11.83
N ALA A 66 -0.21 2.21 12.36
CA ALA A 66 0.96 2.61 13.11
C ALA A 66 2.18 1.76 12.75
N THR A 67 3.36 2.33 12.91
CA THR A 67 4.63 1.61 12.84
C THR A 67 5.30 1.72 14.21
N GLY A 68 5.77 0.63 14.79
CA GLY A 68 6.33 0.63 16.15
C GLY A 68 7.36 -0.46 16.36
N ASP A 69 8.05 -0.44 17.50
CA ASP A 69 9.02 -1.48 17.84
C ASP A 69 8.33 -2.86 17.91
N ARG A 70 8.86 -3.86 17.18
CA ARG A 70 8.24 -5.19 17.07
C ARG A 70 8.02 -5.89 18.40
N ARG A 71 8.77 -5.52 19.44
CA ARG A 71 8.58 -6.05 20.80
C ARG A 71 7.19 -5.77 21.33
N LEU A 72 6.53 -4.72 20.82
CA LEU A 72 5.15 -4.40 21.14
C LEU A 72 4.17 -5.48 20.73
N ALA A 73 4.50 -6.34 19.74
CA ALA A 73 3.63 -7.45 19.39
C ALA A 73 3.46 -8.42 20.58
N PHE A 74 4.52 -8.60 21.39
CA PHE A 74 4.53 -9.50 22.55
C PHE A 74 3.97 -8.86 23.83
N SER A 75 3.89 -7.54 23.91
CA SER A 75 3.33 -6.79 25.05
C SER A 75 2.01 -6.11 24.71
N SER A 76 1.45 -6.34 23.52
CA SER A 76 0.27 -5.62 23.01
C SER A 76 -0.98 -5.82 23.86
N SER A 77 -1.10 -6.96 24.54
CA SER A 77 -2.19 -7.25 25.48
C SER A 77 -2.14 -6.41 26.75
N GLU A 78 -1.02 -5.75 27.04
CA GLU A 78 -0.83 -4.94 28.25
C GLU A 78 -1.11 -3.45 28.03
N LEU A 79 -1.24 -3.00 26.77
CA LEU A 79 -1.50 -1.60 26.45
C LEU A 79 -2.99 -1.29 26.56
N ASP A 80 -3.36 -0.38 27.46
CA ASP A 80 -4.73 0.13 27.53
C ASP A 80 -4.91 1.23 26.49
N ILE A 81 -5.43 0.86 25.31
CA ILE A 81 -5.74 1.81 24.25
C ILE A 81 -7.21 2.14 24.29
N VAL A 82 -7.51 3.43 24.39
CA VAL A 82 -8.88 3.95 24.39
C VAL A 82 -9.05 4.92 23.25
N CYS A 83 -9.94 4.58 22.33
CA CYS A 83 -10.37 5.47 21.27
C CYS A 83 -11.45 6.42 21.77
N GLY A 84 -11.46 7.62 21.22
CA GLY A 84 -12.39 8.66 21.60
C GLY A 84 -12.41 9.81 20.61
N THR A 85 -13.10 10.88 21.00
CA THR A 85 -13.38 12.02 20.13
C THR A 85 -13.12 13.32 20.86
N PHE A 86 -12.96 14.39 20.09
CA PHE A 86 -12.88 15.74 20.61
C PHE A 86 -14.13 16.49 20.20
N ASN A 87 -14.81 17.11 21.16
CA ASN A 87 -15.94 17.99 20.86
C ASN A 87 -15.46 19.32 20.26
N SER A 88 -16.40 20.21 19.91
CA SER A 88 -16.10 21.56 19.39
C SER A 88 -15.20 22.38 20.33
N LEU A 89 -15.28 22.13 21.64
CA LEU A 89 -14.45 22.76 22.68
C LEU A 89 -13.12 22.02 22.93
N GLN A 90 -12.72 21.11 22.03
CA GLN A 90 -11.50 20.29 22.14
C GLN A 90 -11.42 19.42 23.40
N ARG A 91 -12.53 19.16 24.09
CA ARG A 91 -12.59 18.25 25.23
C ARG A 91 -12.71 16.81 24.74
N TRP A 92 -11.89 15.96 25.34
CA TRP A 92 -11.86 14.52 25.09
C TRP A 92 -13.09 13.83 25.66
N LYS A 93 -13.71 12.97 24.85
CA LYS A 93 -14.71 12.00 25.28
C LYS A 93 -14.23 10.60 24.92
N SER A 94 -13.93 9.81 25.95
CA SER A 94 -13.64 8.38 25.82
C SER A 94 -14.85 7.63 25.26
N LEU A 95 -14.62 6.65 24.39
CA LEU A 95 -15.68 5.91 23.73
C LEU A 95 -15.53 4.40 23.85
N THR A 96 -14.41 3.85 23.37
CA THR A 96 -14.22 2.40 23.28
C THR A 96 -12.78 2.03 23.57
N SER A 97 -12.59 0.88 24.22
CA SER A 97 -11.29 0.23 24.27
C SER A 97 -10.95 -0.30 22.87
N ALA A 98 -9.66 -0.33 22.56
CA ALA A 98 -9.09 -0.86 21.34
C ALA A 98 -7.81 -1.62 21.66
N LYS A 99 -7.29 -2.35 20.67
CA LYS A 99 -6.04 -3.11 20.80
C LYS A 99 -5.06 -2.68 19.72
N LEU A 100 -3.78 -2.77 20.05
CA LEU A 100 -2.69 -2.64 19.07
C LEU A 100 -2.45 -4.01 18.44
N GLU A 101 -2.96 -4.22 17.24
CA GLU A 101 -2.87 -5.50 16.55
C GLU A 101 -1.69 -5.49 15.57
N PRO A 102 -0.77 -6.47 15.64
CA PRO A 102 0.29 -6.58 14.66
C PRO A 102 -0.29 -7.01 13.31
N LEU A 103 0.02 -6.23 12.27
CA LEU A 103 -0.27 -6.59 10.88
C LEU A 103 0.91 -7.32 10.23
N HIS A 104 2.13 -6.88 10.55
CA HIS A 104 3.34 -7.51 10.04
C HIS A 104 4.53 -7.25 10.97
N ILE A 105 5.16 -8.32 11.48
CA ILE A 105 6.24 -8.26 12.49
C ILE A 105 7.66 -8.50 11.94
N GLY A 106 7.79 -8.62 10.62
CA GLY A 106 9.04 -8.95 9.95
C GLY A 106 9.21 -10.45 9.70
N TYR A 107 10.19 -10.83 8.89
CA TYR A 107 10.51 -12.22 8.62
C TYR A 107 11.51 -12.78 9.63
N ALA A 108 11.45 -14.09 9.88
CA ALA A 108 12.44 -14.77 10.73
C ALA A 108 13.88 -14.58 10.21
N HIS A 109 14.07 -14.48 8.88
CA HIS A 109 15.37 -14.30 8.24
C HIS A 109 15.76 -12.83 8.00
N ALA A 110 14.85 -11.88 8.27
CA ALA A 110 15.09 -10.44 8.14
C ALA A 110 14.37 -9.69 9.29
N PRO A 111 14.87 -9.82 10.54
CA PRO A 111 14.21 -9.28 11.72
C PRO A 111 14.37 -7.76 11.79
N CYS A 112 13.51 -7.02 11.09
CA CYS A 112 13.44 -5.56 11.19
C CYS A 112 12.99 -5.16 12.59
N ARG A 113 13.53 -4.08 13.15
CA ARG A 113 13.15 -3.64 14.49
C ARG A 113 11.73 -3.08 14.52
N LEU A 114 11.27 -2.43 13.46
CA LEU A 114 9.94 -1.86 13.38
C LEU A 114 8.97 -2.82 12.67
N ALA A 115 7.79 -2.95 13.27
CA ALA A 115 6.65 -3.71 12.78
C ALA A 115 5.49 -2.76 12.42
N ILE A 116 4.56 -3.27 11.61
CA ILE A 116 3.34 -2.56 11.25
C ILE A 116 2.22 -3.06 12.15
N TYR A 117 1.45 -2.11 12.66
CA TYR A 117 0.32 -2.34 13.53
C TYR A 117 -0.92 -1.63 12.99
N ARG A 118 -2.07 -2.07 13.49
CA ARG A 118 -3.31 -1.32 13.41
C ARG A 118 -3.96 -1.17 14.77
N ILE A 119 -4.83 -0.18 14.87
CA ILE A 119 -5.77 0.01 15.98
C ILE A 119 -7.16 0.14 15.37
N VAL A 120 -8.09 -0.71 15.79
CA VAL A 120 -9.48 -0.68 15.34
C VAL A 120 -10.34 -0.02 16.41
N CYS A 121 -10.90 1.14 16.08
CA CYS A 121 -11.82 1.88 16.93
C CYS A 121 -13.26 1.63 16.46
N HIS A 122 -14.05 0.89 17.25
CA HIS A 122 -15.46 0.59 16.95
C HIS A 122 -16.27 0.34 18.23
N PRO A 123 -17.55 0.77 18.30
CA PRO A 123 -18.24 1.69 17.39
C PRO A 123 -17.78 3.13 17.61
N PHE A 124 -17.66 3.89 16.51
CA PHE A 124 -17.45 5.32 16.59
C PHE A 124 -18.81 6.04 16.53
N PRO A 125 -19.17 6.90 17.48
CA PRO A 125 -20.53 7.41 17.64
C PRO A 125 -20.93 8.47 16.59
N PHE A 126 -20.01 8.93 15.75
CA PHE A 126 -20.28 10.00 14.80
C PHE A 126 -20.47 9.47 13.38
N LYS A 127 -21.56 9.91 12.73
CA LYS A 127 -21.84 9.66 11.30
C LYS A 127 -20.89 10.43 10.36
N SER A 128 -20.26 11.49 10.87
CA SER A 128 -19.19 12.22 10.20
C SER A 128 -18.13 12.52 11.25
N PRO A 129 -16.91 11.97 11.15
CA PRO A 129 -15.87 12.29 12.11
C PRO A 129 -15.65 13.80 12.08
N SER A 130 -15.60 14.42 13.27
CA SER A 130 -14.66 15.52 13.47
C SER A 130 -13.35 15.07 12.83
N THR A 131 -12.70 15.90 12.02
CA THR A 131 -11.53 15.53 11.16
C THR A 131 -10.37 14.80 11.88
N ARG A 132 -10.48 14.59 13.20
CA ARG A 132 -9.55 13.90 14.07
C ARG A 132 -10.28 12.90 14.99
N ILE A 133 -9.69 11.72 15.15
CA ILE A 133 -9.93 10.83 16.30
C ILE A 133 -8.95 11.19 17.41
N GLY A 134 -9.24 10.79 18.65
CA GLY A 134 -8.19 10.71 19.66
C GLY A 134 -7.91 9.29 20.10
N LEU A 135 -6.66 9.04 20.45
CA LEU A 135 -6.17 7.80 21.05
C LEU A 135 -5.51 8.12 22.37
N LYS A 136 -6.00 7.52 23.45
CA LYS A 136 -5.31 7.52 24.74
C LYS A 136 -4.62 6.17 24.91
N ILE A 137 -3.35 6.16 25.30
CA ILE A 137 -2.57 4.93 25.50
C ILE A 137 -2.05 4.94 26.94
N ASP A 138 -2.48 3.98 27.74
CA ASP A 138 -2.26 3.91 29.17
C ASP A 138 -2.68 5.24 29.86
N GLN A 139 -1.77 5.83 30.63
CA GLN A 139 -1.96 7.09 31.34
C GLN A 139 -1.57 8.31 30.50
N SER A 140 -1.38 8.17 29.19
CA SER A 140 -1.05 9.29 28.30
C SER A 140 -2.19 10.30 28.21
N ASP A 141 -1.88 11.47 27.66
CA ASP A 141 -2.91 12.38 27.19
C ASP A 141 -3.49 11.85 25.87
N PRO A 142 -4.74 12.19 25.52
CA PRO A 142 -5.32 11.78 24.25
C PRO A 142 -4.61 12.43 23.05
N ILE A 143 -4.04 11.58 22.19
CA ILE A 143 -3.32 11.94 20.98
C ILE A 143 -4.31 12.18 19.84
N LYS A 144 -4.28 13.35 19.21
CA LYS A 144 -5.13 13.70 18.05
C LYS A 144 -4.54 13.15 16.76
N ILE A 145 -5.31 12.35 16.02
CA ILE A 145 -4.89 11.78 14.74
C ILE A 145 -5.89 12.19 13.66
N LYS A 146 -5.38 12.77 12.56
CA LYS A 146 -6.19 13.15 11.40
C LYS A 146 -6.75 11.91 10.72
N VAL A 147 -8.04 11.94 10.41
CA VAL A 147 -8.74 10.82 9.78
C VAL A 147 -9.10 11.19 8.35
N THR A 148 -8.96 10.21 7.45
CA THR A 148 -9.38 10.29 6.06
C THR A 148 -10.55 9.35 5.84
N PHE A 149 -11.51 9.73 5.00
CA PHE A 149 -12.56 8.80 4.59
C PHE A 149 -11.93 7.73 3.69
N ALA A 150 -12.23 6.46 3.97
CA ALA A 150 -11.91 5.39 3.04
C ALA A 150 -12.69 5.61 1.74
N ASP A 151 -12.12 5.21 0.60
CA ASP A 151 -12.81 5.28 -0.68
C ASP A 151 -14.11 4.48 -0.61
N GLN A 152 -15.15 5.00 -1.22
CA GLN A 152 -16.48 4.37 -1.30
C GLN A 152 -16.91 4.14 -2.76
N THR A 153 -16.08 4.55 -3.73
CA THR A 153 -16.36 4.42 -5.16
C THR A 153 -16.16 2.98 -5.59
N PRO A 154 -17.20 2.25 -6.03
CA PRO A 154 -17.04 0.85 -6.44
C PRO A 154 -16.02 0.71 -7.57
N ARG A 155 -15.06 -0.21 -7.39
CA ARG A 155 -13.98 -0.52 -8.33
C ARG A 155 -13.87 -2.03 -8.47
N GLN A 156 -13.58 -2.51 -9.68
CA GLN A 156 -13.30 -3.92 -9.91
C GLN A 156 -11.87 -4.24 -9.50
N ILE A 157 -10.90 -3.46 -10.00
CA ILE A 157 -9.47 -3.73 -9.82
C ILE A 157 -8.75 -2.42 -9.51
N VAL A 158 -8.09 -2.39 -8.36
CA VAL A 158 -7.10 -1.37 -8.02
C VAL A 158 -5.71 -1.98 -8.09
N VAL A 159 -4.74 -1.24 -8.61
CA VAL A 159 -3.34 -1.67 -8.61
C VAL A 159 -2.53 -0.70 -7.75
N CYS A 160 -1.76 -1.25 -6.83
CA CYS A 160 -0.91 -0.51 -5.91
C CYS A 160 0.52 -1.01 -6.09
N PRO A 161 1.25 -0.49 -7.10
CA PRO A 161 2.63 -0.87 -7.31
C PRO A 161 3.52 -0.38 -6.16
N GLY A 162 4.70 -1.00 -6.01
CA GLY A 162 5.71 -0.53 -5.06
C GLY A 162 5.99 0.97 -5.15
N ARG A 163 6.36 1.60 -4.03
CA ARG A 163 6.65 3.05 -3.98
C ARG A 163 7.73 3.42 -5.00
N VAL A 164 7.59 4.57 -5.66
CA VAL A 164 8.65 5.11 -6.51
C VAL A 164 9.66 5.88 -5.66
N PHE A 165 10.94 5.56 -5.81
CA PHE A 165 12.05 6.28 -5.18
C PHE A 165 13.21 6.43 -6.16
N LEU A 166 13.83 7.60 -6.21
CA LEU A 166 14.86 7.98 -7.18
C LEU A 166 14.50 7.53 -8.60
N PHE A 167 13.22 7.68 -8.95
CA PHE A 167 12.65 6.95 -10.06
C PHE A 167 12.90 7.68 -11.39
N GLU A 168 13.69 7.05 -12.25
CA GLU A 168 14.06 7.55 -13.58
C GLU A 168 13.53 6.67 -14.72
N GLN A 169 13.12 5.43 -14.42
CA GLN A 169 12.74 4.38 -15.38
C GLN A 169 11.35 4.61 -15.98
N TRP A 170 11.22 5.72 -16.72
CA TRP A 170 9.97 6.18 -17.32
C TRP A 170 9.39 5.17 -18.32
N HIS A 171 10.22 4.36 -18.98
CA HIS A 171 9.76 3.33 -19.92
C HIS A 171 9.04 2.18 -19.19
N LEU A 172 9.49 1.81 -17.98
CA LEU A 172 8.78 0.85 -17.12
C LEU A 172 7.44 1.43 -16.68
N LEU A 173 7.46 2.68 -16.19
CA LEU A 173 6.25 3.39 -15.77
C LEU A 173 5.20 3.43 -16.88
N LEU A 174 5.58 3.91 -18.07
CA LEU A 174 4.67 4.02 -19.20
C LEU A 174 4.14 2.65 -19.64
N THR A 175 5.01 1.65 -19.76
CA THR A 175 4.57 0.31 -20.18
C THR A 175 3.60 -0.27 -19.16
N SER A 176 3.92 -0.16 -17.86
CA SER A 176 3.06 -0.61 -16.78
C SER A 176 1.70 0.09 -16.82
N LEU A 177 1.65 1.42 -16.91
CA LEU A 177 0.40 2.17 -16.94
C LEU A 177 -0.45 1.86 -18.18
N GLU A 178 0.14 1.78 -19.37
CA GLU A 178 -0.61 1.46 -20.59
C GLU A 178 -1.14 0.02 -20.59
N LEU A 179 -0.39 -0.93 -20.04
CA LEU A 179 -0.87 -2.31 -19.84
C LEU A 179 -2.05 -2.36 -18.86
N HIS A 180 -1.95 -1.69 -17.72
CA HIS A 180 -3.04 -1.62 -16.76
C HIS A 180 -4.29 -0.97 -17.38
N ARG A 181 -4.12 0.09 -18.19
CA ARG A 181 -5.22 0.75 -18.91
C ARG A 181 -5.85 -0.20 -19.92
N LEU A 182 -5.04 -0.94 -20.68
CA LEU A 182 -5.51 -1.96 -21.63
C LEU A 182 -6.33 -3.05 -20.92
N HIS A 183 -5.88 -3.49 -19.74
CA HIS A 183 -6.59 -4.46 -18.91
C HIS A 183 -7.78 -3.88 -18.13
N ARG A 184 -8.10 -2.59 -18.34
CA ARG A 184 -9.18 -1.84 -17.67
C ARG A 184 -9.09 -1.92 -16.14
N VAL A 185 -7.88 -1.76 -15.61
CA VAL A 185 -7.71 -1.41 -14.19
C VAL A 185 -8.46 -0.10 -13.93
N ASP A 186 -9.20 -0.02 -12.84
CA ASP A 186 -10.00 1.17 -12.53
C ASP A 186 -9.14 2.31 -11.99
N LEU A 187 -8.08 1.98 -11.26
CA LEU A 187 -7.20 2.95 -10.63
C LEU A 187 -5.83 2.35 -10.32
N VAL A 188 -4.77 3.14 -10.54
CA VAL A 188 -3.42 2.86 -10.07
C VAL A 188 -3.05 3.87 -8.96
N LEU A 189 -2.86 3.41 -7.72
CA LEU A 189 -2.41 4.27 -6.62
C LEU A 189 -0.88 4.26 -6.55
N VAL A 190 -0.27 5.42 -6.80
CA VAL A 190 1.19 5.57 -6.86
C VAL A 190 1.70 6.34 -5.65
N HIS A 191 2.44 5.65 -4.77
CA HIS A 191 3.16 6.29 -3.67
C HIS A 191 4.52 6.81 -4.14
N VAL A 192 4.74 8.11 -4.02
CA VAL A 192 5.95 8.79 -4.48
C VAL A 192 6.83 9.17 -3.30
N LEU A 193 7.98 8.53 -3.11
CA LEU A 193 9.02 9.04 -2.21
C LEU A 193 9.81 10.14 -2.89
N SER A 194 10.38 9.81 -4.05
CA SER A 194 11.18 10.72 -4.86
C SER A 194 11.17 10.26 -6.32
N ILE A 195 11.04 11.22 -7.24
CA ILE A 195 10.87 10.97 -8.67
C ILE A 195 11.42 12.14 -9.48
N HIS A 196 11.95 11.85 -10.67
CA HIS A 196 12.43 12.88 -11.58
C HIS A 196 11.28 13.83 -12.02
N PRO A 197 11.47 15.16 -12.05
CA PRO A 197 10.39 16.13 -12.31
C PRO A 197 9.65 15.91 -13.63
N SER A 198 10.36 15.60 -14.71
CA SER A 198 9.72 15.28 -16.01
C SER A 198 8.85 14.02 -15.94
N VAL A 199 9.27 13.01 -15.18
CA VAL A 199 8.52 11.75 -15.02
C VAL A 199 7.31 11.98 -14.12
N PHE A 200 7.45 12.81 -13.07
CA PHE A 200 6.31 13.23 -12.25
C PHE A 200 5.28 14.03 -13.05
N SER A 201 5.74 14.94 -13.92
CA SER A 201 4.85 15.72 -14.79
C SER A 201 4.03 14.81 -15.70
N LEU A 202 4.65 13.79 -16.27
CA LEU A 202 3.96 12.75 -17.04
C LEU A 202 2.96 11.97 -16.18
N LEU A 203 3.33 11.57 -14.96
CA LEU A 203 2.44 10.88 -14.02
C LEU A 203 1.20 11.73 -13.66
N ARG A 204 1.36 13.05 -13.52
CA ARG A 204 0.26 13.99 -13.26
C ARG A 204 -0.75 14.06 -14.41
N LEU A 205 -0.33 13.79 -15.65
CA LEU A 205 -1.25 13.70 -16.79
C LEU A 205 -2.17 12.48 -16.68
N TYR A 206 -1.65 11.33 -16.22
CA TYR A 206 -2.49 10.16 -15.92
C TYR A 206 -3.43 10.40 -14.74
N GLU A 207 -2.99 11.16 -13.73
CA GLU A 207 -3.84 11.55 -12.62
C GLU A 207 -4.96 12.50 -13.05
N LYS A 208 -4.68 13.42 -13.98
CA LYS A 208 -5.69 14.30 -14.58
C LYS A 208 -6.79 13.52 -15.33
N GLU A 209 -6.46 12.37 -15.91
CA GLU A 209 -7.45 11.46 -16.51
C GLU A 209 -8.20 10.59 -15.49
N GLY A 210 -7.88 10.69 -14.20
CA GLY A 210 -8.47 9.89 -13.13
C GLY A 210 -8.02 8.43 -13.09
N PHE A 211 -7.05 8.04 -13.92
CA PHE A 211 -6.52 6.67 -13.98
C PHE A 211 -5.46 6.39 -12.91
N VAL A 212 -4.69 7.42 -12.54
CA VAL A 212 -3.71 7.36 -11.46
C VAL A 212 -4.20 8.19 -10.28
N TRP A 213 -3.95 7.74 -9.06
CA TRP A 213 -4.00 8.59 -7.87
C TRP A 213 -2.61 8.68 -7.28
N ILE A 214 -2.02 9.87 -7.24
CA ILE A 214 -0.70 10.09 -6.67
C ILE A 214 -0.82 10.37 -5.18
N ARG A 215 0.01 9.71 -4.37
CA ARG A 215 0.15 10.01 -2.95
C ARG A 215 1.60 10.22 -2.54
N PRO A 216 1.87 11.17 -1.62
CA PRO A 216 3.14 11.17 -0.91
C PRO A 216 3.34 9.82 -0.23
N SER A 217 4.54 9.30 -0.32
CA SER A 217 4.93 8.08 0.37
C SER A 217 5.24 8.38 1.85
N LEU A 218 5.73 7.40 2.59
CA LEU A 218 6.03 7.56 4.02
C LEU A 218 7.55 7.61 4.26
N GLN A 219 7.97 8.62 5.01
CA GLN A 219 9.29 8.79 5.58
C GLN A 219 9.10 9.05 7.07
N LEU A 220 9.56 8.12 7.90
CA LEU A 220 9.49 8.24 9.35
C LEU A 220 10.55 9.24 9.83
N PRO A 221 10.31 10.01 10.90
CA PRO A 221 11.33 10.89 11.44
C PRO A 221 12.42 10.03 12.08
N SER A 222 13.63 10.09 11.53
CA SER A 222 14.79 9.42 12.10
C SER A 222 15.20 10.16 13.37
N ALA A 223 15.44 9.45 14.47
CA ALA A 223 15.72 10.05 15.78
C ALA A 223 17.11 10.72 15.88
N VAL A 224 17.76 10.98 14.74
CA VAL A 224 19.07 11.64 14.59
C VAL A 224 19.03 13.07 15.14
N GLU A 225 17.85 13.68 15.24
CA GLU A 225 17.65 15.02 15.81
C GLU A 225 17.48 15.06 17.34
N SER A 226 17.60 13.93 18.05
CA SER A 226 17.67 13.94 19.51
C SER A 226 19.06 13.55 19.99
N ASP A 227 19.71 14.45 20.73
CA ASP A 227 21.12 14.45 21.18
C ASP A 227 21.66 13.16 21.86
N ASN A 228 20.82 12.14 22.07
CA ASN A 228 21.13 10.95 22.86
C ASN A 228 21.04 9.62 22.08
N LEU A 229 20.65 9.60 20.80
CA LEU A 229 20.62 8.37 19.98
C LEU A 229 21.16 8.61 18.55
N PRO A 230 22.48 8.85 18.37
CA PRO A 230 23.08 9.23 17.09
C PRO A 230 23.02 8.16 15.97
N THR A 231 22.37 7.01 16.20
CA THR A 231 22.49 5.83 15.32
C THR A 231 21.17 5.16 14.94
N PHE A 232 20.01 5.67 15.38
CA PHE A 232 18.71 5.06 15.05
C PHE A 232 18.02 5.78 13.89
N ASP A 233 18.14 5.21 12.69
CA ASP A 233 17.34 5.58 11.53
C ASP A 233 16.11 4.67 11.43
N ALA A 234 14.93 5.24 11.74
CA ALA A 234 13.66 4.52 11.68
C ALA A 234 13.37 3.96 10.28
N ASN A 235 13.74 4.70 9.22
CA ASN A 235 13.48 4.26 7.85
C ASN A 235 14.28 2.99 7.52
N SER A 236 15.54 2.89 7.95
CA SER A 236 16.38 1.69 7.81
C SER A 236 15.90 0.44 8.58
N GLU A 237 14.95 0.62 9.51
CA GLU A 237 14.47 -0.41 10.43
C GLU A 237 13.04 -0.89 10.11
N THR A 238 12.51 -0.46 8.97
CA THR A 238 11.24 -0.95 8.38
C THR A 238 11.50 -1.85 7.19
N LEU A 239 10.60 -2.77 6.89
CA LEU A 239 10.73 -3.60 5.69
C LEU A 239 10.62 -2.79 4.41
N TRP A 240 11.58 -3.02 3.51
CA TRP A 240 11.57 -2.49 2.15
C TRP A 240 11.43 -0.95 2.10
N ASN A 241 12.07 -0.24 3.05
CA ASN A 241 11.98 1.21 3.19
C ASN A 241 10.52 1.69 3.17
N ASN A 242 9.72 1.35 4.18
CA ASN A 242 8.31 1.72 4.27
C ASN A 242 7.38 1.27 3.10
N GLN A 243 7.82 0.45 2.14
CA GLN A 243 6.95 0.01 1.05
C GLN A 243 5.73 -0.77 1.59
N LEU A 244 5.93 -1.59 2.61
CA LEU A 244 4.86 -2.41 3.16
C LEU A 244 3.75 -1.58 3.83
N ILE A 245 4.09 -0.47 4.48
CA ILE A 245 3.09 0.43 5.07
C ILE A 245 2.33 1.22 3.99
N ASN A 246 2.96 1.50 2.84
CA ASN A 246 2.25 2.05 1.68
C ASN A 246 1.23 1.05 1.09
N PHE A 247 1.54 -0.24 1.07
CA PHE A 247 0.58 -1.27 0.68
C PHE A 247 -0.59 -1.39 1.65
N HIS A 248 -0.34 -1.24 2.95
CA HIS A 248 -1.45 -1.16 3.93
C HIS A 248 -2.26 0.12 3.75
N ASP A 249 -1.65 1.27 3.46
CA ASP A 249 -2.38 2.49 3.11
C ASP A 249 -3.31 2.27 1.90
N CYS A 250 -2.81 1.63 0.83
CA CYS A 250 -3.65 1.23 -0.29
C CYS A 250 -4.79 0.29 0.13
N LEU A 251 -4.46 -0.81 0.83
CA LEU A 251 -5.43 -1.81 1.26
C LEU A 251 -6.57 -1.16 2.05
N TYR A 252 -6.25 -0.33 3.04
CA TYR A 252 -7.24 0.33 3.88
C TYR A 252 -7.89 1.56 3.23
N THR A 253 -7.33 2.11 2.16
CA THR A 253 -8.04 3.12 1.36
C THR A 253 -9.17 2.49 0.58
N PHE A 254 -8.94 1.32 -0.05
CA PHE A 254 -9.90 0.69 -0.98
C PHE A 254 -10.56 -0.58 -0.43
N LYS A 255 -10.47 -0.82 0.88
CA LYS A 255 -10.87 -2.10 1.51
C LYS A 255 -12.31 -2.50 1.21
N GLU A 256 -13.21 -1.51 1.23
CA GLU A 256 -14.65 -1.71 1.02
C GLU A 256 -15.09 -1.38 -0.41
N SER A 257 -14.29 -0.63 -1.17
CA SER A 257 -14.67 -0.10 -2.48
C SER A 257 -14.16 -0.93 -3.66
N SER A 258 -13.12 -1.73 -3.47
CA SER A 258 -12.55 -2.55 -4.55
C SER A 258 -12.88 -4.04 -4.42
N ALA A 259 -13.15 -4.70 -5.55
CA ALA A 259 -13.32 -6.15 -5.59
C ALA A 259 -11.98 -6.89 -5.46
N PHE A 260 -10.93 -6.35 -6.12
CA PHE A 260 -9.56 -6.83 -6.04
C PHE A 260 -8.55 -5.70 -5.94
N ILE A 261 -7.43 -5.97 -5.26
CA ILE A 261 -6.24 -5.12 -5.22
C ILE A 261 -5.01 -5.94 -5.59
N ALA A 262 -4.24 -5.48 -6.58
CA ALA A 262 -2.95 -6.06 -6.93
C ALA A 262 -1.81 -5.26 -6.29
N PHE A 263 -0.77 -5.95 -5.82
CA PHE A 263 0.44 -5.34 -5.23
C PHE A 263 1.74 -5.69 -6.00
N PRO A 264 1.88 -5.28 -7.28
CA PRO A 264 3.06 -5.57 -8.09
C PRO A 264 4.25 -4.66 -7.74
N ASP A 265 5.45 -4.98 -8.23
CA ASP A 265 6.49 -3.97 -8.44
C ASP A 265 6.32 -3.31 -9.82
N TRP A 266 7.02 -2.22 -10.11
CA TRP A 266 6.85 -1.50 -11.40
C TRP A 266 7.29 -2.30 -12.62
N ASP A 267 8.14 -3.29 -12.41
CA ASP A 267 8.60 -4.26 -13.40
C ASP A 267 7.78 -5.55 -13.40
N ASP A 268 6.76 -5.68 -12.56
CA ASP A 268 5.81 -6.79 -12.63
C ASP A 268 4.59 -6.37 -13.47
N LEU A 269 4.52 -6.90 -14.68
CA LEU A 269 3.46 -6.60 -15.63
C LEU A 269 2.34 -7.63 -15.52
N LEU A 270 1.14 -7.18 -15.18
CA LEU A 270 -0.06 -8.02 -15.18
C LEU A 270 -0.54 -8.23 -16.61
N LEU A 271 -0.53 -9.46 -17.10
CA LEU A 271 -0.94 -9.81 -18.46
C LEU A 271 -2.10 -10.80 -18.45
N THR A 272 -2.92 -10.74 -19.50
CA THR A 272 -3.93 -11.76 -19.82
C THR A 272 -3.67 -12.31 -21.23
N PRO A 273 -3.68 -13.64 -21.47
CA PRO A 273 -3.33 -14.25 -22.76
C PRO A 273 -4.10 -13.71 -23.97
N SER A 274 -5.31 -13.16 -23.78
CA SER A 274 -6.00 -12.47 -24.86
C SER A 274 -6.96 -11.38 -24.36
N PRO A 275 -6.61 -10.09 -24.54
CA PRO A 275 -7.59 -9.02 -24.42
C PRO A 275 -8.68 -9.10 -25.51
N SER A 276 -8.37 -9.64 -26.69
CA SER A 276 -9.22 -9.64 -27.88
C SER A 276 -10.04 -10.91 -28.09
N ALA A 277 -9.54 -12.11 -27.75
CA ALA A 277 -10.31 -13.36 -27.84
C ALA A 277 -11.47 -13.41 -26.84
N PHE A 278 -11.43 -12.62 -25.76
CA PHE A 278 -12.55 -12.44 -24.84
C PHE A 278 -13.58 -11.40 -25.32
N LEU A 279 -13.13 -10.34 -26.00
CA LEU A 279 -14.03 -9.36 -26.62
C LEU A 279 -14.85 -9.96 -27.77
N SER A 280 -14.31 -10.97 -28.46
CA SER A 280 -15.03 -11.74 -29.49
C SER A 280 -15.96 -12.83 -28.93
N SER A 281 -15.72 -13.31 -27.70
CA SER A 281 -16.43 -14.47 -27.14
C SER A 281 -17.47 -14.17 -26.06
N THR A 282 -17.91 -12.92 -25.89
CA THR A 282 -18.99 -12.61 -24.94
C THR A 282 -20.33 -12.36 -25.65
N PHE A 283 -21.36 -13.04 -25.16
CA PHE A 283 -22.80 -12.96 -25.47
C PHE A 283 -23.38 -13.99 -26.46
N SER A 284 -23.30 -15.27 -26.09
CA SER A 284 -24.47 -16.14 -26.24
C SER A 284 -24.86 -16.69 -24.86
N SER A 285 -25.95 -16.13 -24.34
CA SER A 285 -26.80 -16.63 -23.24
C SER A 285 -26.14 -17.14 -21.95
N THR A 286 -25.99 -16.27 -20.95
CA THR A 286 -26.41 -16.58 -19.57
C THR A 286 -26.91 -15.31 -18.90
N SER A 287 -28.21 -15.24 -18.71
CA SER A 287 -28.88 -14.23 -17.88
C SER A 287 -28.43 -14.38 -16.43
N PHE A 288 -27.78 -13.35 -15.89
CA PHE A 288 -27.59 -13.23 -14.44
C PHE A 288 -28.96 -13.07 -13.75
N PRO A 289 -29.27 -13.83 -12.69
CA PRO A 289 -30.46 -13.57 -11.90
C PRO A 289 -30.27 -12.27 -11.12
N SER A 290 -31.01 -11.24 -11.54
CA SER A 290 -31.13 -9.98 -10.83
C SER A 290 -32.17 -10.12 -9.73
N SER A 291 -31.81 -10.71 -8.59
CA SER A 291 -32.61 -10.58 -7.36
C SER A 291 -31.84 -11.08 -6.14
N VAL A 292 -31.42 -10.14 -5.28
CA VAL A 292 -31.22 -10.42 -3.86
C VAL A 292 -32.61 -10.56 -3.24
N PRO A 293 -32.91 -11.59 -2.42
CA PRO A 293 -34.19 -11.69 -1.74
C PRO A 293 -34.30 -10.57 -0.71
N SER A 294 -35.27 -9.67 -0.90
CA SER A 294 -35.72 -8.76 0.14
C SER A 294 -36.34 -9.59 1.26
N SER A 295 -35.67 -9.70 2.40
CA SER A 295 -36.28 -10.23 3.61
C SER A 295 -37.37 -9.26 4.08
N THR A 296 -38.59 -9.80 4.10
CA THR A 296 -39.81 -9.21 4.63
C THR A 296 -39.61 -8.73 6.06
N SER A 297 -39.80 -7.42 6.27
CA SER A 297 -40.03 -6.81 7.57
C SER A 297 -41.42 -7.18 8.08
N SER A 298 -41.48 -7.91 9.18
CA SER A 298 -42.69 -8.05 10.00
C SER A 298 -42.96 -6.72 10.73
N SER A 299 -44.01 -6.01 10.32
CA SER A 299 -44.52 -4.84 11.04
C SER A 299 -45.21 -5.27 12.34
N PRO A 300 -45.07 -4.51 13.45
CA PRO A 300 -45.84 -4.72 14.66
C PRO A 300 -47.26 -4.14 14.52
N SER A 301 -48.23 -4.92 14.99
CA SER A 301 -49.63 -4.57 15.16
C SER A 301 -49.78 -3.32 16.04
N THR A 302 -50.43 -2.29 15.50
CA THR A 302 -50.86 -1.12 16.28
C THR A 302 -52.35 -1.24 16.58
N PHE A 303 -52.67 -1.10 17.86
CA PHE A 303 -54.00 -1.12 18.45
C PHE A 303 -54.90 -0.03 17.84
N SER A 304 -56.15 -0.40 17.58
CA SER A 304 -57.23 0.52 17.21
C SER A 304 -57.70 1.31 18.42
N SER A 305 -57.91 2.61 18.24
CA SER A 305 -58.91 3.38 18.99
C SER A 305 -59.77 4.19 18.02
N THR A 306 -61.07 4.02 18.24
CA THR A 306 -62.22 4.53 17.50
C THR A 306 -62.53 5.98 17.87
N SER A 307 -62.91 6.82 16.89
CA SER A 307 -64.05 7.75 16.98
C SER A 307 -64.24 8.58 15.69
N SER A 308 -65.31 8.22 14.95
CA SER A 308 -66.37 9.07 14.35
C SER A 308 -66.09 10.49 13.78
N ILE A 309 -66.22 10.62 12.43
CA ILE A 309 -67.30 11.32 11.64
C ILE A 309 -67.55 12.85 11.87
N PRO A 310 -67.96 13.68 10.85
CA PRO A 310 -67.90 13.54 9.38
C PRO A 310 -67.56 14.82 8.55
N SER A 311 -67.43 14.57 7.24
CA SER A 311 -67.89 15.39 6.09
C SER A 311 -67.29 16.78 5.83
N THR A 312 -66.76 16.98 4.62
CA THR A 312 -67.54 17.55 3.51
C THR A 312 -66.82 17.40 2.19
N SER A 313 -67.64 17.19 1.17
CA SER A 313 -67.38 17.07 -0.25
C SER A 313 -66.96 18.38 -0.90
N SER A 314 -66.08 18.32 -1.89
CA SER A 314 -66.28 19.05 -3.15
C SER A 314 -65.40 18.49 -4.26
N SER A 315 -66.09 17.95 -5.26
CA SER A 315 -65.63 17.66 -6.61
C SER A 315 -65.28 18.93 -7.38
N SER A 316 -64.20 18.92 -8.14
CA SER A 316 -64.19 19.57 -9.47
C SER A 316 -63.13 18.98 -10.38
N THR A 317 -63.65 18.42 -11.45
CA THR A 317 -63.09 17.98 -12.72
C THR A 317 -62.37 19.05 -13.52
N LEU A 318 -61.66 18.57 -14.55
CA LEU A 318 -61.15 19.25 -15.76
C LEU A 318 -59.86 20.05 -15.58
N SER A 319 -58.91 20.08 -16.50
CA SER A 319 -58.68 19.35 -17.74
C SER A 319 -57.31 19.77 -18.28
N SER A 320 -56.57 18.80 -18.80
CA SER A 320 -55.68 18.86 -19.97
C SER A 320 -55.05 20.21 -20.38
N SER A 321 -53.72 20.25 -20.29
CA SER A 321 -52.88 20.78 -21.37
C SER A 321 -51.45 20.25 -21.23
N SER A 322 -51.07 19.34 -22.14
CA SER A 322 -49.68 18.99 -22.45
C SER A 322 -48.90 20.24 -22.89
N PRO A 323 -47.57 20.25 -22.78
CA PRO A 323 -46.83 19.84 -23.97
C PRO A 323 -45.51 19.07 -23.73
N SER A 324 -45.12 18.39 -24.81
CA SER A 324 -43.76 18.09 -25.24
C SER A 324 -42.89 17.21 -24.34
N THR A 325 -43.00 15.91 -24.62
CA THR A 325 -41.96 14.90 -24.52
C THR A 325 -40.64 15.38 -25.15
N SER A 326 -39.67 15.75 -24.31
CA SER A 326 -38.25 15.67 -24.63
C SER A 326 -37.72 14.33 -24.11
N SER A 327 -37.59 13.37 -25.02
CA SER A 327 -36.93 12.09 -24.75
C SER A 327 -35.44 12.33 -24.53
N SER A 328 -35.07 12.57 -23.27
CA SER A 328 -33.67 12.49 -22.83
C SER A 328 -33.27 11.02 -22.84
N SER A 329 -32.60 10.61 -23.92
CA SER A 329 -31.87 9.34 -23.97
C SER A 329 -30.71 9.40 -22.99
N SER A 330 -30.92 8.89 -21.79
CA SER A 330 -29.85 8.59 -20.84
C SER A 330 -28.87 7.62 -21.49
N PRO A 331 -27.55 7.89 -21.52
CA PRO A 331 -26.59 6.92 -21.99
C PRO A 331 -26.56 5.76 -21.00
N SER A 332 -27.15 4.62 -21.37
CA SER A 332 -26.98 3.36 -20.67
C SER A 332 -25.52 2.92 -20.82
N THR A 333 -24.69 3.30 -19.86
CA THR A 333 -23.33 2.79 -19.70
C THR A 333 -23.40 1.35 -19.20
N SER A 334 -23.73 0.40 -20.08
CA SER A 334 -23.44 -1.01 -19.82
C SER A 334 -21.94 -1.19 -19.94
N SER A 335 -21.23 -1.02 -18.82
CA SER A 335 -19.79 -1.27 -18.75
C SER A 335 -19.53 -2.75 -19.01
N SER A 336 -19.10 -3.10 -20.22
CA SER A 336 -18.58 -4.43 -20.52
C SER A 336 -17.38 -4.68 -19.59
N ALA A 337 -17.51 -5.63 -18.66
CA ALA A 337 -16.41 -6.04 -17.79
C ALA A 337 -15.19 -6.43 -18.64
N SER A 338 -13.98 -6.06 -18.22
CA SER A 338 -12.78 -6.44 -18.95
C SER A 338 -12.55 -7.95 -18.88
N ALA A 339 -11.78 -8.50 -19.83
CA ALA A 339 -11.40 -9.91 -19.81
C ALA A 339 -10.78 -10.31 -18.45
N LEU A 340 -9.94 -9.44 -17.89
CA LEU A 340 -9.34 -9.63 -16.58
C LEU A 340 -10.41 -9.62 -15.47
N SER A 341 -11.28 -8.60 -15.42
CA SER A 341 -12.35 -8.53 -14.43
C SER A 341 -13.30 -9.72 -14.53
N ALA A 342 -13.70 -10.11 -15.74
CA ALA A 342 -14.56 -11.26 -15.99
C ALA A 342 -13.89 -12.57 -15.54
N ALA A 343 -12.60 -12.76 -15.84
CA ALA A 343 -11.86 -13.94 -15.40
C ALA A 343 -11.76 -14.02 -13.86
N LEU A 344 -11.52 -12.88 -13.21
CA LEU A 344 -11.46 -12.79 -11.75
C LEU A 344 -12.83 -13.01 -11.09
N LEU A 345 -13.90 -12.45 -11.66
CA LEU A 345 -15.26 -12.67 -11.19
C LEU A 345 -15.69 -14.13 -11.37
N ARG A 346 -15.32 -14.76 -12.49
CA ARG A 346 -15.53 -16.19 -12.71
C ARG A 346 -14.75 -17.03 -11.70
N PHE A 347 -13.48 -16.71 -11.46
CA PHE A 347 -12.68 -17.39 -10.45
C PHE A 347 -13.33 -17.28 -9.06
N VAL A 348 -13.77 -16.09 -8.66
CA VAL A 348 -14.44 -15.89 -7.36
C VAL A 348 -15.81 -16.56 -7.29
N SER A 349 -16.52 -16.73 -8.40
CA SER A 349 -17.77 -17.50 -8.40
C SER A 349 -17.56 -18.97 -8.02
N VAL A 350 -16.36 -19.51 -8.29
CA VAL A 350 -15.96 -20.87 -7.91
C VAL A 350 -15.27 -20.89 -6.54
N HIS A 351 -14.53 -19.82 -6.21
CA HIS A 351 -13.72 -19.68 -4.99
C HIS A 351 -14.17 -18.47 -4.13
N PRO A 352 -15.42 -18.47 -3.62
CA PRO A 352 -16.00 -17.29 -2.97
C PRO A 352 -15.36 -16.90 -1.63
N PHE A 353 -14.54 -17.77 -1.05
CA PHE A 353 -13.86 -17.57 0.23
C PHE A 353 -12.34 -17.58 0.13
N SER A 354 -11.80 -17.42 -1.08
CA SER A 354 -10.36 -17.52 -1.33
C SER A 354 -9.73 -16.18 -1.68
N ALA A 355 -8.44 -16.05 -1.35
CA ALA A 355 -7.58 -15.04 -1.93
C ALA A 355 -6.99 -15.59 -3.24
N ALA A 356 -6.89 -14.75 -4.27
CA ALA A 356 -6.33 -15.15 -5.55
C ALA A 356 -4.80 -14.91 -5.55
N LEU A 357 -4.03 -15.96 -5.81
CA LEU A 357 -2.65 -15.82 -6.23
C LEU A 357 -2.56 -15.91 -7.75
N LEU A 358 -1.71 -15.12 -8.36
CA LEU A 358 -1.45 -15.18 -9.81
C LEU A 358 -0.21 -16.03 -10.07
N PRO A 359 -0.33 -17.34 -10.30
CA PRO A 359 0.82 -18.22 -10.45
C PRO A 359 1.75 -17.74 -11.56
N LYS A 360 3.04 -17.91 -11.27
CA LYS A 360 4.19 -17.76 -12.17
C LYS A 360 4.55 -16.32 -12.53
N ARG A 361 5.79 -15.96 -12.20
CA ARG A 361 6.51 -14.84 -12.81
C ARG A 361 7.30 -15.35 -13.99
N PHE A 362 7.01 -14.88 -15.20
CA PHE A 362 7.87 -15.13 -16.34
C PHE A 362 8.99 -14.09 -16.39
N PRO A 363 10.25 -14.46 -16.65
CA PRO A 363 11.27 -13.46 -16.88
C PRO A 363 11.00 -12.77 -18.21
N GLY A 364 10.92 -11.45 -18.15
CA GLY A 364 10.93 -10.56 -19.30
C GLY A 364 12.17 -9.68 -19.29
N HIS A 365 12.47 -9.09 -20.45
CA HIS A 365 13.56 -8.13 -20.59
C HIS A 365 13.02 -6.78 -21.05
N PHE A 366 13.13 -5.77 -20.18
CA PHE A 366 13.14 -4.37 -20.59
C PHE A 366 14.57 -3.90 -20.81
N PRO A 367 14.84 -3.16 -21.92
CA PRO A 367 16.11 -2.49 -22.07
C PRO A 367 16.24 -1.37 -21.03
N THR A 368 17.46 -1.12 -20.56
CA THR A 368 17.76 0.06 -19.74
C THR A 368 17.56 1.34 -20.55
N ILE A 369 17.39 2.49 -19.90
CA ILE A 369 17.30 3.78 -20.61
C ILE A 369 18.53 4.00 -21.50
N THR A 370 19.73 3.63 -21.02
CA THR A 370 20.96 3.76 -21.81
C THR A 370 20.90 2.92 -23.07
N GLN A 371 20.52 1.63 -22.96
CA GLN A 371 20.34 0.77 -24.14
C GLN A 371 19.28 1.33 -25.10
N PHE A 372 18.22 1.90 -24.55
CA PHE A 372 17.14 2.49 -25.32
C PHE A 372 17.63 3.69 -26.15
N VAL A 373 18.39 4.59 -25.51
CA VAL A 373 18.96 5.78 -26.15
C VAL A 373 20.06 5.42 -27.16
N ASP A 374 20.99 4.53 -26.79
CA ASP A 374 22.12 4.14 -27.63
C ASP A 374 21.67 3.47 -28.94
N ASN A 375 20.57 2.72 -28.89
CA ASN A 375 19.98 2.09 -30.08
C ASN A 375 19.01 2.99 -30.84
N GLY A 376 18.80 4.24 -30.40
CA GLY A 376 17.85 5.17 -31.01
C GLY A 376 16.40 4.68 -30.95
N TRP A 377 16.03 3.92 -29.91
CA TRP A 377 14.67 3.42 -29.75
C TRP A 377 13.76 4.50 -29.16
N GLU A 378 12.49 4.43 -29.53
CA GLU A 378 11.40 5.22 -28.95
C GLU A 378 10.45 4.35 -28.12
N MET A 379 9.57 4.98 -27.34
CA MET A 379 8.61 4.23 -26.51
C MET A 379 7.70 3.35 -27.36
N PHE A 380 7.40 3.81 -28.57
CA PHE A 380 6.65 3.04 -29.54
C PHE A 380 7.41 1.80 -30.01
N ASP A 381 8.73 1.85 -30.20
CA ASP A 381 9.53 0.68 -30.53
C ASP A 381 9.42 -0.40 -29.46
N LEU A 382 9.48 -0.02 -28.17
CA LEU A 382 9.36 -0.96 -27.06
C LEU A 382 7.99 -1.62 -27.00
N LEU A 383 6.93 -0.83 -27.17
CA LEU A 383 5.57 -1.35 -27.19
C LEU A 383 5.31 -2.22 -28.44
N GLU A 384 5.80 -1.80 -29.61
CA GLU A 384 5.63 -2.48 -30.90
C GLU A 384 6.43 -3.79 -31.00
N LYS A 385 7.72 -3.74 -30.65
CA LYS A 385 8.61 -4.91 -30.63
C LYS A 385 8.31 -5.81 -29.42
N GLY A 386 7.62 -5.27 -28.43
CA GLY A 386 7.13 -5.94 -27.23
C GLY A 386 8.19 -6.15 -26.16
N VAL A 387 7.72 -6.30 -24.92
CA VAL A 387 8.54 -6.91 -23.86
C VAL A 387 8.84 -8.33 -24.29
N ARG A 388 10.11 -8.70 -24.30
CA ARG A 388 10.53 -10.02 -24.71
C ARG A 388 10.52 -10.95 -23.50
N PHE A 389 9.92 -12.12 -23.62
CA PHE A 389 9.81 -13.10 -22.53
C PHE A 389 10.57 -14.39 -22.82
N SER A 390 11.14 -14.98 -21.77
CA SER A 390 11.78 -16.29 -21.85
C SER A 390 10.75 -17.43 -21.67
N VAL A 391 10.94 -18.52 -22.42
CA VAL A 391 10.21 -19.76 -22.18
C VAL A 391 10.92 -20.48 -21.03
N TRP A 392 10.34 -20.45 -19.84
CA TRP A 392 10.95 -21.03 -18.64
C TRP A 392 10.55 -22.50 -18.44
N PRO A 393 11.39 -23.33 -17.82
CA PRO A 393 11.05 -24.71 -17.48
C PRO A 393 9.87 -24.79 -16.50
N SER A 394 9.13 -25.89 -16.59
CA SER A 394 7.84 -26.13 -15.91
C SER A 394 7.91 -26.17 -14.38
N ASP A 395 9.09 -26.19 -13.79
CA ASP A 395 9.39 -26.37 -12.36
C ASP A 395 9.81 -25.08 -11.63
N ALA A 396 9.75 -23.91 -12.30
CA ALA A 396 9.96 -22.61 -11.66
C ALA A 396 8.93 -22.33 -10.57
N GLN A 397 9.30 -22.50 -9.31
CA GLN A 397 8.50 -22.07 -8.17
C GLN A 397 8.92 -20.66 -7.73
N PHE A 398 8.69 -19.65 -8.55
CA PHE A 398 8.77 -18.26 -8.08
C PHE A 398 7.43 -17.86 -7.48
N ILE A 399 7.47 -17.39 -6.22
CA ILE A 399 6.29 -16.88 -5.52
C ILE A 399 5.70 -15.72 -6.33
N SER A 400 4.42 -15.89 -6.66
CA SER A 400 3.57 -14.96 -7.37
C SER A 400 3.42 -13.62 -6.62
N LYS A 401 3.13 -12.55 -7.37
CA LYS A 401 2.56 -11.35 -6.75
C LYS A 401 1.09 -11.59 -6.46
N VAL A 402 0.59 -10.90 -5.44
CA VAL A 402 -0.68 -11.21 -4.81
C VAL A 402 -1.78 -10.33 -5.41
N LEU A 403 -2.91 -10.94 -5.74
CA LEU A 403 -4.15 -10.25 -6.11
C LEU A 403 -5.20 -10.50 -5.03
N LEU A 404 -5.29 -9.56 -4.09
CA LEU A 404 -6.09 -9.75 -2.89
C LEU A 404 -7.53 -9.32 -3.10
N ARG A 405 -8.46 -10.09 -2.52
CA ARG A 405 -9.79 -9.60 -2.23
C ARG A 405 -9.72 -8.86 -0.89
N PRO A 406 -9.73 -7.52 -0.88
CA PRO A 406 -9.33 -6.75 0.29
C PRO A 406 -10.27 -6.94 1.49
N LYS A 407 -11.52 -7.34 1.24
CA LYS A 407 -12.52 -7.67 2.26
C LYS A 407 -12.11 -8.86 3.15
N PHE A 408 -11.26 -9.77 2.67
CA PHE A 408 -10.91 -11.01 3.39
C PHE A 408 -9.52 -10.98 4.04
N VAL A 409 -8.80 -9.87 3.91
CA VAL A 409 -7.45 -9.72 4.46
C VAL A 409 -7.36 -8.53 5.40
N SER A 410 -6.62 -8.68 6.48
CA SER A 410 -6.26 -7.62 7.42
C SER A 410 -4.92 -6.96 7.06
N GLY A 411 -4.05 -7.67 6.35
CA GLY A 411 -2.74 -7.15 5.97
C GLY A 411 -2.28 -7.60 4.60
N VAL A 412 -1.14 -7.04 4.18
CA VAL A 412 -0.44 -7.39 2.95
C VAL A 412 0.96 -7.86 3.31
N ASP A 413 1.44 -8.91 2.64
CA ASP A 413 2.83 -9.39 2.69
C ASP A 413 3.29 -9.69 1.25
N LEU A 414 4.51 -9.28 0.90
CA LEU A 414 5.08 -9.39 -0.45
C LEU A 414 5.72 -10.74 -0.77
N HIS A 415 6.09 -11.53 0.25
CA HIS A 415 6.92 -12.73 0.09
C HIS A 415 6.27 -14.01 0.59
N GLY A 416 4.99 -13.94 0.95
CA GLY A 416 4.19 -15.12 1.25
C GLY A 416 2.71 -14.74 1.31
N PRO A 417 1.80 -15.69 1.10
CA PRO A 417 0.37 -15.42 1.10
C PRO A 417 -0.22 -15.19 2.53
N ALA A 418 0.60 -14.74 3.48
CA ALA A 418 0.38 -14.94 4.92
C ALA A 418 0.48 -13.67 5.79
N GLY A 419 0.00 -12.52 5.29
CA GLY A 419 -0.37 -11.40 6.15
C GLY A 419 -1.72 -11.67 6.83
N SER A 420 -1.75 -12.62 7.78
CA SER A 420 -2.92 -13.01 8.58
C SER A 420 -4.24 -13.12 7.79
N MET A 421 -4.26 -13.95 6.74
CA MET A 421 -5.57 -14.46 6.30
C MET A 421 -6.23 -15.13 7.50
N ALA A 422 -7.53 -14.92 7.71
CA ALA A 422 -8.24 -15.70 8.73
C ALA A 422 -8.03 -17.18 8.44
N LEU A 423 -7.84 -18.00 9.48
CA LEU A 423 -7.58 -19.45 9.39
C LEU A 423 -8.60 -20.23 8.52
N ALA A 424 -9.71 -19.59 8.14
CA ALA A 424 -10.77 -20.13 7.30
C ALA A 424 -10.62 -19.87 5.79
N HIS A 425 -9.63 -19.12 5.32
CA HIS A 425 -9.52 -18.76 3.89
C HIS A 425 -8.47 -19.61 3.15
N GLN A 426 -8.90 -20.20 2.04
CA GLN A 426 -8.03 -20.92 1.13
C GLN A 426 -7.30 -19.94 0.21
N ILE A 427 -6.05 -20.26 -0.11
CA ILE A 427 -5.32 -19.59 -1.19
C ILE A 427 -5.51 -20.44 -2.44
N ASP A 428 -6.07 -19.84 -3.47
CA ASP A 428 -6.25 -20.50 -4.76
C ASP A 428 -5.44 -19.77 -5.83
N GLU A 429 -4.80 -20.55 -6.69
CA GLU A 429 -4.05 -20.03 -7.84
C GLU A 429 -5.03 -19.76 -8.99
N LEU A 430 -5.03 -18.53 -9.51
CA LEU A 430 -5.75 -18.21 -10.74
C LEU A 430 -5.05 -18.91 -11.90
N PRO A 431 -5.73 -19.70 -12.74
CA PRO A 431 -5.08 -20.38 -13.85
C PRO A 431 -4.33 -19.41 -14.77
N ALA A 432 -3.11 -19.76 -15.21
CA ALA A 432 -2.23 -18.87 -15.99
C ALA A 432 -2.82 -18.49 -17.36
N GLU A 433 -3.75 -19.30 -17.88
CA GLU A 433 -4.56 -19.00 -19.06
C GLU A 433 -5.54 -17.82 -18.85
N ASN A 434 -5.80 -17.43 -17.60
CA ASN A 434 -6.66 -16.31 -17.27
C ASN A 434 -5.85 -15.03 -17.05
N ALA A 435 -4.84 -15.07 -16.18
CA ALA A 435 -3.90 -13.97 -16.00
C ALA A 435 -2.60 -14.45 -15.34
N PHE A 436 -1.51 -13.73 -15.59
CA PHE A 436 -0.19 -14.02 -15.03
C PHE A 436 0.65 -12.74 -14.91
N PHE A 437 1.72 -12.79 -14.12
CA PHE A 437 2.70 -11.72 -14.04
C PHE A 437 3.94 -12.03 -14.88
N VAL A 438 4.49 -11.00 -15.53
CA VAL A 438 5.85 -11.02 -16.05
C VAL A 438 6.71 -10.14 -15.18
N HIS A 439 7.80 -10.68 -14.66
CA HIS A 439 8.86 -9.90 -14.05
C HIS A 439 9.83 -9.44 -15.14
N ALA A 440 9.67 -8.20 -15.60
CA ALA A 440 10.29 -7.68 -16.80
C ALA A 440 11.66 -7.00 -16.55
N ARG A 441 12.31 -7.32 -15.43
CA ARG A 441 13.69 -6.90 -15.16
C ARG A 441 14.66 -8.02 -15.53
N ASP A 442 15.67 -7.72 -16.35
CA ASP A 442 16.68 -8.71 -16.72
C ASP A 442 18.00 -8.52 -15.97
N TYR A 443 18.53 -9.62 -15.47
CA TYR A 443 19.86 -9.74 -14.87
C TYR A 443 20.77 -10.74 -15.62
N GLN A 444 20.30 -11.35 -16.71
CA GLN A 444 21.01 -12.34 -17.50
C GLN A 444 21.45 -11.81 -18.86
N LYS A 445 22.58 -12.31 -19.37
CA LYS A 445 23.19 -11.83 -20.62
C LYS A 445 22.54 -12.37 -21.90
N ASN A 446 21.69 -13.39 -21.82
CA ASN A 446 21.11 -14.04 -23.01
C ASN A 446 19.85 -14.86 -22.68
N PRO A 447 18.67 -14.23 -22.59
CA PRO A 447 17.44 -14.99 -22.51
C PRO A 447 17.04 -15.48 -23.93
N ARG A 448 16.56 -16.73 -24.04
CA ARG A 448 15.91 -17.23 -25.26
C ARG A 448 14.53 -16.58 -25.36
N LEU A 449 14.45 -15.51 -26.14
CA LEU A 449 13.37 -14.53 -26.14
C LEU A 449 12.61 -14.54 -27.48
N ASN A 450 11.45 -15.21 -27.56
CA ASN A 450 10.77 -15.40 -28.85
C ASN A 450 9.31 -14.93 -28.90
N GLN A 451 8.73 -14.42 -27.80
CA GLN A 451 7.33 -13.97 -27.77
C GLN A 451 7.24 -12.45 -27.67
N ARG A 452 6.34 -11.87 -28.49
CA ARG A 452 5.97 -10.45 -28.45
C ARG A 452 4.62 -10.28 -27.77
N LEU A 453 4.36 -9.08 -27.24
CA LEU A 453 3.04 -8.72 -26.72
C LEU A 453 2.01 -8.72 -27.87
N PRO A 454 0.92 -9.52 -27.79
CA PRO A 454 -0.04 -9.66 -28.89
C PRO A 454 -0.87 -8.39 -29.16
N PHE A 455 -0.81 -7.41 -28.27
CA PHE A 455 -1.56 -6.14 -28.31
C PHE A 455 -0.64 -4.91 -28.38
N ALA A 456 0.60 -5.11 -28.81
CA ALA A 456 1.61 -4.09 -29.04
C ALA A 456 1.09 -2.86 -29.80
N SER A 457 0.42 -3.07 -30.93
CA SER A 457 -0.14 -2.00 -31.78
C SER A 457 -1.21 -1.16 -31.06
N LEU A 458 -2.02 -1.79 -30.21
CA LEU A 458 -3.05 -1.11 -29.45
C LEU A 458 -2.44 -0.25 -28.33
N LEU A 459 -1.39 -0.73 -27.66
CA LEU A 459 -0.64 0.06 -26.67
C LEU A 459 0.01 1.29 -27.32
N VAL A 460 0.63 1.11 -28.50
CA VAL A 460 1.19 2.20 -29.30
C VAL A 460 0.12 3.24 -29.63
N SER A 461 -1.02 2.82 -30.16
CA SER A 461 -2.12 3.73 -30.51
C SER A 461 -2.67 4.49 -29.30
N ASN A 462 -2.87 3.80 -28.17
CA ASN A 462 -3.36 4.40 -26.93
C ASN A 462 -2.38 5.45 -26.38
N LEU A 463 -1.10 5.12 -26.33
CA LEU A 463 -0.07 6.03 -25.86
C LEU A 463 0.06 7.25 -26.78
N ALA A 464 0.06 7.06 -28.10
CA ALA A 464 0.11 8.16 -29.06
C ALA A 464 -1.08 9.11 -28.89
N SER A 465 -2.29 8.56 -28.75
CA SER A 465 -3.49 9.33 -28.49
C SER A 465 -3.41 10.09 -27.16
N PHE A 466 -2.91 9.44 -26.09
CA PHE A 466 -2.70 10.06 -24.80
C PHE A 466 -1.72 11.24 -24.88
N LEU A 467 -0.55 11.04 -25.48
CA LEU A 467 0.46 12.09 -25.63
C LEU A 467 -0.07 13.27 -26.46
N HIS A 468 -0.78 12.99 -27.54
CA HIS A 468 -1.41 14.01 -28.38
C HIS A 468 -2.45 14.82 -27.59
N ARG A 469 -3.37 14.17 -26.85
CA ARG A 469 -4.43 14.85 -26.08
C ARG A 469 -3.89 15.80 -25.02
N HIS A 470 -2.75 15.48 -24.41
CA HIS A 470 -2.15 16.30 -23.37
C HIS A 470 -1.03 17.23 -23.88
N ASN A 471 -0.79 17.25 -25.20
CA ASN A 471 0.36 17.95 -25.80
C ASN A 471 1.68 17.62 -25.08
N ALA A 472 1.86 16.34 -24.73
CA ALA A 472 2.99 15.85 -23.96
C ALA A 472 4.09 15.33 -24.87
N SER A 473 5.34 15.56 -24.48
CA SER A 473 6.52 15.08 -25.20
C SER A 473 7.36 14.19 -24.32
N LEU A 474 7.85 13.08 -24.88
CA LEU A 474 8.79 12.17 -24.24
C LEU A 474 10.23 12.71 -24.29
N LEU A 475 10.51 13.77 -25.07
CA LEU A 475 11.87 14.30 -25.30
C LEU A 475 12.54 14.85 -24.04
N ASN A 476 11.75 15.28 -23.05
CA ASN A 476 12.22 15.86 -21.79
C ASN A 476 12.45 14.81 -20.70
N LEU A 477 12.27 13.52 -21.01
CA LEU A 477 12.48 12.45 -20.05
C LEU A 477 13.98 12.15 -19.87
N PRO A 478 14.39 11.59 -18.72
CA PRO A 478 15.76 11.19 -18.48
C PRO A 478 16.30 10.28 -19.59
N LYS A 479 17.52 10.56 -20.05
CA LYS A 479 18.23 9.80 -21.09
C LYS A 479 19.19 8.75 -20.54
N SER A 480 19.34 8.68 -19.22
CA SER A 480 20.16 7.68 -18.55
C SER A 480 19.60 7.34 -17.18
N GLU A 481 19.90 6.14 -16.70
CA GLU A 481 19.63 5.71 -15.33
C GLU A 481 20.85 6.05 -14.47
N ARG A 482 20.81 7.18 -13.78
CA ARG A 482 21.92 7.64 -12.95
C ARG A 482 21.96 6.89 -11.62
N PHE A 483 20.80 6.61 -11.03
CA PHE A 483 20.73 6.04 -9.67
C PHE A 483 20.69 4.52 -9.65
N VAL A 484 20.05 3.91 -10.64
CA VAL A 484 19.78 2.46 -10.66
C VAL A 484 21.07 1.62 -10.55
N PRO A 485 22.18 1.93 -11.24
CA PRO A 485 23.42 1.16 -11.11
C PRO A 485 23.99 1.20 -9.69
N THR A 486 24.18 2.40 -9.12
CA THR A 486 24.72 2.62 -7.76
C THR A 486 23.84 1.98 -6.70
N LEU A 487 22.53 2.16 -6.82
CA LEU A 487 21.54 1.56 -5.95
C LEU A 487 21.61 0.02 -6.00
N ASN A 488 21.63 -0.58 -7.19
CA ASN A 488 21.73 -2.02 -7.36
C ASN A 488 23.03 -2.58 -6.78
N GLU A 489 24.14 -1.86 -6.94
CA GLU A 489 25.41 -2.24 -6.32
C GLU A 489 25.36 -2.21 -4.79
N CYS A 490 24.85 -1.13 -4.22
CA CYS A 490 24.65 -1.03 -2.79
C CYS A 490 23.71 -2.14 -2.25
N LEU A 491 22.62 -2.43 -2.95
CA LEU A 491 21.67 -3.47 -2.54
C LEU A 491 22.29 -4.86 -2.56
N ARG A 492 23.12 -5.19 -3.56
CA ARG A 492 23.89 -6.44 -3.56
C ARG A 492 24.81 -6.54 -2.34
N ASN A 493 25.43 -5.43 -1.95
CA ASN A 493 26.28 -5.37 -0.76
C ASN A 493 25.48 -5.53 0.53
N ILE A 494 24.31 -4.90 0.65
CA ILE A 494 23.39 -5.06 1.78
C ILE A 494 22.90 -6.50 1.85
N GLU A 495 22.42 -7.06 0.75
CA GLU A 495 21.93 -8.44 0.70
C GLU A 495 23.00 -9.43 1.17
N ALA A 496 24.23 -9.28 0.67
CA ALA A 496 25.35 -10.10 1.08
C ALA A 496 25.69 -9.95 2.58
N LYS A 497 25.51 -8.76 3.16
CA LYS A 497 25.68 -8.51 4.61
C LYS A 497 24.54 -9.15 5.41
N VAL A 498 23.29 -8.95 4.98
CA VAL A 498 22.06 -9.52 5.58
C VAL A 498 22.14 -11.03 5.65
N ARG A 499 22.50 -11.69 4.53
CA ARG A 499 22.64 -13.14 4.46
C ARG A 499 23.78 -13.69 5.35
N ARG A 500 24.89 -12.95 5.50
CA ARG A 500 26.05 -13.39 6.28
C ARG A 500 25.89 -13.17 7.78
N ASN A 501 25.15 -12.15 8.20
CA ASN A 501 25.03 -11.80 9.61
C ASN A 501 23.60 -12.03 10.08
N ARG A 502 23.37 -13.12 10.84
CA ARG A 502 22.07 -13.44 11.46
C ARG A 502 21.55 -12.36 12.44
N ARG A 503 22.40 -11.41 12.85
CA ARG A 503 22.03 -10.25 13.67
C ARG A 503 21.83 -8.97 12.86
N SER A 504 22.06 -9.01 11.55
CA SER A 504 22.02 -7.81 10.72
C SER A 504 20.62 -7.40 10.28
N LYS A 505 20.54 -6.09 10.10
CA LYS A 505 19.39 -5.21 10.01
C LYS A 505 18.57 -5.50 8.76
N CYS A 506 17.31 -5.11 8.83
CA CYS A 506 16.32 -5.14 7.75
C CYS A 506 16.91 -4.93 6.34
N PHE A 507 16.46 -5.69 5.33
CA PHE A 507 16.79 -5.38 3.94
C PHE A 507 16.13 -4.05 3.55
N ASN A 508 16.91 -2.99 3.36
CA ASN A 508 16.37 -1.64 3.25
C ASN A 508 17.25 -0.67 2.44
N TYR A 509 16.64 0.00 1.46
CA TYR A 509 17.28 0.97 0.58
C TYR A 509 17.82 2.23 1.29
N ALA A 510 17.26 2.62 2.44
CA ALA A 510 17.74 3.76 3.22
C ALA A 510 19.19 3.58 3.68
N GLN A 511 19.66 2.32 3.79
CA GLN A 511 21.06 2.01 4.10
C GLN A 511 22.03 2.40 2.97
N CYS A 512 21.54 2.66 1.75
CA CYS A 512 22.32 3.13 0.61
C CYS A 512 22.47 4.65 0.54
N ARG A 513 21.91 5.38 1.51
CA ARG A 513 21.86 6.85 1.45
C ARG A 513 23.23 7.47 1.34
N LYS A 514 24.23 6.93 2.06
CA LYS A 514 25.58 7.48 2.06
C LYS A 514 26.24 7.31 0.69
N GLU A 515 26.23 6.10 0.15
CA GLU A 515 26.82 5.76 -1.15
C GLU A 515 26.15 6.55 -2.30
N LEU A 516 24.82 6.74 -2.21
CA LEU A 516 24.09 7.55 -3.18
C LEU A 516 24.46 9.04 -3.10
N LEU A 517 24.73 9.57 -1.90
CA LEU A 517 25.15 10.97 -1.73
C LEU A 517 26.59 11.21 -2.17
N GLU A 518 27.51 10.30 -1.86
CA GLU A 518 28.91 10.37 -2.28
C GLU A 518 29.02 10.36 -3.82
N ASN A 519 28.30 9.45 -4.48
CA ASN A 519 28.25 9.38 -5.95
C ASN A 519 27.69 10.67 -6.57
N VAL A 520 26.72 11.31 -5.90
CA VAL A 520 26.11 12.57 -6.31
C VAL A 520 27.12 13.73 -6.25
N GLU A 521 27.92 13.79 -5.20
CA GLU A 521 28.91 14.85 -4.98
C GLU A 521 30.10 14.74 -5.95
N GLU A 522 30.60 13.52 -6.18
CA GLU A 522 31.72 13.25 -7.08
C GLU A 522 31.43 13.62 -8.54
N ASN A 523 30.18 13.50 -8.98
CA ASN A 523 29.78 13.79 -10.36
C ASN A 523 29.47 15.28 -10.64
N GLY A 524 29.82 16.19 -9.71
CA GLY A 524 29.80 17.64 -9.95
C GLY A 524 28.41 18.22 -10.23
N ALA A 525 27.35 17.55 -9.80
CA ALA A 525 26.00 17.95 -10.16
C ALA A 525 25.50 19.12 -9.31
N LYS A 526 25.20 20.22 -10.00
CA LYS A 526 24.27 21.25 -9.52
C LYS A 526 23.03 20.56 -8.96
N ALA A 527 22.61 21.00 -7.77
CA ALA A 527 21.51 20.46 -6.96
C ALA A 527 20.47 19.67 -7.78
N TRP A 528 20.42 18.37 -7.52
CA TRP A 528 19.45 17.47 -8.13
C TRP A 528 18.03 17.87 -7.74
N GLU A 529 17.25 18.29 -8.72
CA GLU A 529 15.84 18.59 -8.54
C GLU A 529 15.05 17.28 -8.67
N CYS A 530 14.54 16.76 -7.55
CA CYS A 530 13.50 15.73 -7.55
C CYS A 530 12.22 16.31 -6.99
N VAL A 531 11.08 15.74 -7.40
CA VAL A 531 9.83 15.93 -6.66
C VAL A 531 9.81 14.88 -5.56
N GLY A 532 9.72 15.34 -4.31
CA GLY A 532 9.82 14.49 -3.12
C GLY A 532 8.58 14.55 -2.24
N THR A 533 8.47 13.57 -1.35
CA THR A 533 7.55 13.63 -0.20
C THR A 533 8.08 14.57 0.87
N ASP A 534 7.20 15.39 1.44
CA ASP A 534 7.42 16.09 2.71
C ASP A 534 6.38 15.57 3.72
N ASN A 535 6.83 14.73 4.66
CA ASN A 535 6.00 14.28 5.78
C ASN A 535 6.34 15.13 7.01
N ARG A 536 5.35 15.85 7.54
CA ARG A 536 5.50 16.59 8.79
C ARG A 536 5.04 15.76 9.97
N TRP A 537 5.91 15.66 10.98
CA TRP A 537 5.69 14.86 12.16
C TRP A 537 5.75 15.71 13.41
N SER A 538 4.86 15.42 14.35
CA SER A 538 4.90 15.97 15.70
C SER A 538 5.19 14.87 16.71
N ALA A 539 6.19 15.12 17.57
CA ALA A 539 6.38 14.34 18.78
C ALA A 539 5.32 14.79 19.80
N VAL A 540 4.27 14.00 19.98
CA VAL A 540 3.09 14.43 20.74
C VAL A 540 3.29 14.22 22.23
N GLN A 541 3.89 13.09 22.62
CA GLN A 541 4.05 12.75 24.03
C GLN A 541 5.13 11.69 24.27
N ARG A 542 5.72 11.75 25.46
CA ARG A 542 6.67 10.77 25.98
C ARG A 542 6.13 10.20 27.29
N THR A 543 5.92 8.89 27.35
CA THR A 543 5.69 8.16 28.59
C THR A 543 7.01 7.52 29.04
N ARG A 544 7.00 6.81 30.18
CA ARG A 544 8.15 6.01 30.61
C ARG A 544 8.56 4.97 29.55
N HIS A 545 7.59 4.43 28.81
CA HIS A 545 7.79 3.31 27.89
C HIS A 545 7.67 3.69 26.42
N PHE A 546 7.05 4.83 26.08
CA PHE A 546 6.71 5.20 24.71
C PHE A 546 7.09 6.61 24.33
N ARG A 547 7.43 6.78 23.06
CA ARG A 547 7.51 8.08 22.41
C ARG A 547 6.59 8.05 21.19
N PHE A 548 5.58 8.91 21.21
CA PHE A 548 4.56 8.94 20.18
C PHE A 548 4.87 10.01 19.14
N TYR A 549 4.82 9.62 17.87
CA TYR A 549 4.93 10.50 16.72
C TYR A 549 3.64 10.43 15.92
N VAL A 550 3.06 11.58 15.59
CA VAL A 550 1.88 11.66 14.74
C VAL A 550 2.22 12.42 13.48
N MET A 551 1.86 11.86 12.35
CA MET A 551 1.97 12.54 11.08
C MET A 551 0.85 13.59 10.96
N GLU A 552 1.25 14.86 10.85
CA GLU A 552 0.31 15.99 10.82
C GLU A 552 -0.15 16.31 9.41
N ASN A 553 0.79 16.24 8.48
CA ASN A 553 0.58 16.58 7.09
C ASN A 553 1.44 15.72 6.17
N GLU A 554 0.93 15.51 4.98
CA GLU A 554 1.64 14.90 3.87
C GLU A 554 1.43 15.80 2.67
N ALA A 555 2.53 16.25 2.09
CA ALA A 555 2.51 17.02 0.87
C ALA A 555 3.53 16.45 -0.12
N MET A 556 3.25 16.63 -1.40
CA MET A 556 4.29 16.62 -2.41
C MET A 556 4.99 17.98 -2.33
N ALA A 557 6.29 18.00 -2.08
CA ALA A 557 7.07 19.22 -2.13
C ALA A 557 7.65 19.40 -3.54
N GLN A 558 7.20 20.46 -4.23
CA GLN A 558 7.81 20.92 -5.48
C GLN A 558 8.94 21.90 -5.13
N PHE A 559 10.17 21.61 -5.55
CA PHE A 559 11.30 22.56 -5.59
C PHE A 559 11.67 23.29 -4.28
N SER A 560 11.65 22.63 -3.12
CA SER A 560 12.03 23.27 -1.85
C SER A 560 13.53 23.18 -1.50
N GLY A 561 14.42 22.96 -2.47
CA GLY A 561 15.83 22.70 -2.17
C GLY A 561 16.06 21.38 -1.43
N ILE A 562 15.04 20.51 -1.38
CA ILE A 562 15.17 19.12 -0.96
C ILE A 562 16.04 18.45 -2.01
N ARG A 563 17.34 18.32 -1.69
CA ARG A 563 18.24 17.37 -2.34
C ARG A 563 17.49 16.05 -2.41
N CYS A 564 17.58 15.30 -3.51
CA CYS A 564 17.06 13.94 -3.63
C CYS A 564 17.70 13.03 -2.56
N LEU A 565 17.29 13.19 -1.30
CA LEU A 565 17.79 12.47 -0.15
C LEU A 565 16.91 11.22 -0.05
N PRO A 566 17.48 10.02 -0.23
CA PRO A 566 16.75 8.78 -0.01
C PRO A 566 16.31 8.59 1.45
#